data_AF-A0A2H3KKX9-F1
#
_entry.id   AF-A0A2H3KKX9-F1
#
_cell.length_a   1.000
_cell.length_b   1.000
_cell.length_c   1.000
_cell.angle_alpha   90.00
_cell.angle_beta   90.00
_cell.angle_gamma   90.00
#
_symmetry.space_group_name_H-M   'P 1'
#
loop_
_entity.id
_entity.type
_entity.pdbx_description
1 polymer ?
#
loop_
_entity_poly.entity_id
_entity_poly.type
_entity_poly.pdbx_seq_one_letter_code
_entity_poly.pdbx_strand_id
1 'polypeptide(L)' 'MNQEITICDECESEYHKDNSEILGLCPDCAHNLYGYSNCEHEFENGKCIKCGWNGKTSEYLKNRETKDGN' A
#
# COMPACT_ATOMS: atom_id res chain seq x y z
N MET A 1 6.41 -18.89 7.87
CA MET A 1 7.30 -18.05 7.04
C MET A 1 7.36 -16.69 7.70
N ASN A 2 8.56 -16.13 7.97
CA ASN A 2 8.67 -14.79 8.54
C ASN A 2 8.51 -13.79 7.40
N GLN A 3 7.32 -13.19 7.28
CA GLN A 3 7.11 -12.09 6.33
C GLN A 3 7.88 -10.88 6.84
N GLU A 4 8.80 -10.35 6.04
CA GLU A 4 9.55 -9.14 6.41
C GLU A 4 8.60 -7.93 6.31
N ILE A 5 8.25 -7.35 7.46
CA ILE A 5 7.50 -6.10 7.51
C ILE A 5 8.47 -4.94 7.29
N THR A 6 8.14 -4.06 6.36
CA THR A 6 8.87 -2.83 6.09
C THR A 6 7.90 -1.65 5.98
N ILE A 7 8.42 -0.43 5.91
CA ILE A 7 7.64 0.81 5.86
C ILE A 7 7.64 1.32 4.43
N CYS A 8 6.47 1.75 3.95
CA CYS A 8 6.32 2.38 2.65
C CYS A 8 6.89 3.80 2.70
N ASP A 9 7.80 4.13 1.79
CA ASP A 9 8.41 5.46 1.69
C ASP A 9 7.38 6.55 1.30
N GLU A 10 6.26 6.18 0.69
CA GLU A 10 5.25 7.14 0.19
C GLU A 10 4.11 7.41 1.17
N CYS A 11 3.68 6.40 1.93
CA CYS A 11 2.52 6.51 2.83
C CYS A 11 2.83 6.20 4.29
N GLU A 12 4.07 5.83 4.59
CA GLU A 12 4.55 5.47 5.93
C GLU A 12 3.71 4.36 6.58
N SER A 13 3.08 3.51 5.75
CA SER A 13 2.41 2.30 6.20
C SER A 13 3.39 1.17 6.33
N GLU A 14 3.19 0.33 7.34
CA GLU A 14 3.75 -1.02 7.39
C GLU A 14 3.19 -1.85 6.23
N TYR A 15 4.02 -2.68 5.60
CA TYR A 15 3.60 -3.68 4.63
C TYR A 15 4.60 -4.84 4.56
N HIS A 16 4.18 -5.96 3.98
CA HIS A 16 5.00 -7.15 3.78
C HIS A 16 5.78 -6.99 2.48
N LYS A 17 7.11 -7.00 2.57
CA LYS A 17 8.03 -6.85 1.44
C LYS A 17 7.78 -7.90 0.35
N ASP A 18 7.41 -9.12 0.73
CA ASP A 18 7.09 -10.22 -0.19
C ASP A 18 5.82 -9.99 -1.02
N ASN A 19 4.94 -9.08 -0.60
CA ASN A 19 3.68 -8.79 -1.30
C ASN A 19 3.77 -7.56 -2.21
N SER A 20 4.92 -6.88 -2.25
CA SER A 20 5.11 -5.74 -3.13
C SER A 20 6.09 -6.04 -4.25
N GLU A 21 5.74 -5.62 -5.47
CA GLU A 21 6.59 -5.67 -6.65
C GLU A 21 7.72 -4.61 -6.60
N ILE A 22 7.54 -3.56 -5.79
CA ILE A 22 8.52 -2.48 -5.61
C ILE A 22 9.02 -2.47 -4.16
N LEU A 23 10.33 -2.64 -4.00
CA LEU A 23 11.01 -2.41 -2.74
C LEU A 23 10.88 -0.94 -2.32
N GLY A 24 10.34 -0.71 -1.12
CA GLY A 24 10.11 0.63 -0.57
C GLY A 24 8.66 1.12 -0.72
N LEU A 25 7.83 0.46 -1.53
CA LEU A 25 6.42 0.85 -1.71
C LEU A 25 5.48 -0.26 -1.27
N CYS A 26 4.39 0.08 -0.59
CA CYS A 26 3.31 -0.89 -0.37
C CYS A 26 2.59 -1.21 -1.69
N PRO A 27 1.87 -2.35 -1.78
CA PRO A 27 1.15 -2.74 -2.99
C PRO A 27 0.17 -1.67 -3.49
N ASP A 28 -0.45 -0.95 -2.56
CA ASP A 28 -1.37 0.15 -2.86
C ASP A 28 -0.65 1.32 -3.55
N CYS A 29 0.47 1.79 -2.99
CA CYS A 29 1.23 2.89 -3.59
C CYS A 29 1.89 2.47 -4.90
N ALA A 30 2.43 1.23 -4.99
CA ALA A 30 2.98 0.70 -6.22
C ALA A 30 1.92 0.62 -7.34
N HIS A 31 0.70 0.20 -7.01
CA HIS A 31 -0.43 0.20 -7.94
C HIS A 31 -0.80 1.61 -8.40
N ASN A 32 -1.02 2.53 -7.47
CA ASN A 32 -1.51 3.87 -7.80
C ASN A 32 -0.47 4.75 -8.52
N LEU A 33 0.82 4.61 -8.16
CA LEU A 33 1.90 5.42 -8.75
C LEU A 33 2.42 4.85 -10.06
N TYR A 34 2.56 3.52 -10.14
CA TYR A 34 3.26 2.85 -11.24
C TYR A 34 2.40 1.83 -12.00
N GLY A 35 1.18 1.52 -11.54
CA GLY A 35 0.26 0.61 -12.23
C GLY A 35 0.52 -0.88 -11.98
N TYR A 36 1.29 -1.25 -10.95
CA TYR A 36 1.51 -2.66 -10.58
C TYR A 36 0.25 -3.33 -10.04
N SER A 37 0.26 -4.65 -9.93
CA SER A 37 -0.82 -5.42 -9.31
C SER A 37 -1.07 -4.95 -7.88
N ASN A 38 -2.29 -4.53 -7.57
CA ASN A 38 -2.68 -4.20 -6.20
C ASN A 38 -2.91 -5.48 -5.40
N CYS A 39 -2.71 -5.40 -4.07
CA CYS A 39 -3.16 -6.44 -3.17
C CYS A 39 -4.69 -6.36 -3.03
N GLU A 40 -5.36 -7.51 -3.04
CA GLU A 40 -6.76 -7.61 -2.59
C GLU A 40 -6.78 -7.46 -1.07
N HIS A 41 -6.79 -6.21 -0.62
CA HIS A 41 -6.67 -5.84 0.79
C HIS A 41 -7.78 -6.47 1.63
N GLU A 42 -7.38 -7.32 2.56
CA GLU A 42 -8.28 -7.99 3.49
C GLU A 42 -7.91 -7.55 4.90
N PHE A 43 -8.71 -6.65 5.45
CA PHE A 43 -8.42 -6.00 6.73
C PHE A 43 -8.96 -6.80 7.90
N GLU A 44 -8.08 -7.10 8.86
CA GLU A 44 -8.44 -7.63 10.17
C GLU A 44 -7.70 -6.82 11.24
N ASN A 45 -8.39 -6.38 12.31
CA ASN A 45 -7.81 -5.54 13.36
C ASN A 45 -7.12 -4.25 12.86
N GLY A 46 -7.57 -3.69 11.73
CA GLY A 46 -7.02 -2.45 11.17
C GLY A 46 -5.71 -2.60 10.38
N LYS A 47 -5.31 -3.84 10.05
CA LYS A 47 -4.20 -4.13 9.13
C LYS A 47 -4.64 -5.16 8.10
N CYS A 48 -4.12 -5.06 6.90
CA CYS A 48 -4.31 -6.06 5.87
C CYS A 48 -3.58 -7.34 6.29
N ILE A 49 -4.28 -8.48 6.38
CA ILE A 49 -3.66 -9.74 6.79
C ILE A 49 -2.73 -10.31 5.72
N LYS A 50 -2.94 -9.94 4.45
CA LYS A 50 -2.14 -10.43 3.32
C LYS A 50 -0.84 -9.66 3.19
N CYS A 51 -0.94 -8.33 3.07
CA CYS A 51 0.20 -7.46 2.80
C CYS A 51 0.61 -6.58 3.98
N GLY A 52 0.00 -6.67 5.16
CA GLY A 52 0.37 -5.88 6.35
C GLY A 52 -0.03 -4.41 6.31
N TRP A 53 -0.55 -3.92 5.18
CA TRP A 53 -0.95 -2.52 4.96
C TRP A 53 -1.99 -2.05 5.97
N ASN A 54 -1.76 -0.92 6.64
CA ASN A 54 -2.66 -0.39 7.67
C ASN A 54 -3.75 0.54 7.13
N GLY A 55 -3.89 0.64 5.80
CA GLY A 55 -4.85 1.53 5.15
C GLY A 55 -4.40 2.98 5.02
N LYS A 56 -3.16 3.32 5.40
CA LYS A 56 -2.60 4.64 5.11
C LYS A 56 -2.24 4.76 3.64
N THR A 57 -2.81 5.77 2.99
CA THR A 57 -2.48 6.19 1.63
C THR A 57 -1.66 7.49 1.66
N SER A 58 -0.74 7.64 0.71
CA SER A 58 0.10 8.84 0.54
C SER A 58 -0.78 10.08 0.36
N GLU A 59 -0.35 11.23 0.91
CA GLU A 59 -1.01 12.51 0.66
C GLU A 59 -1.05 12.87 -0.83
N TYR A 60 -0.01 12.49 -1.58
CA TYR A 60 0.02 12.70 -3.02
C TYR A 60 -1.14 11.97 -3.73
N LEU A 61 -1.39 10.72 -3.34
CA LEU A 61 -2.46 9.90 -3.90
C LEU A 61 -3.84 10.39 -3.46
N LYS A 62 -4.02 10.77 -2.18
CA LYS A 62 -5.27 11.40 -1.69
C LYS A 62 -5.63 12.65 -2.48
N ASN A 63 -4.63 13.46 -2.80
CA ASN A 63 -4.83 14.69 -3.59
C ASN A 63 -5.10 14.43 -5.08
N ARG A 64 -4.81 13.22 -5.58
CA ARG A 64 -5.10 12.81 -6.96
C ARG A 64 -6.55 12.36 -7.11
N GLU A 65 -7.09 11.63 -6.15
CA GLU A 65 -8.48 11.14 -6.18
C GLU A 65 -9.52 12.27 -6.13
N THR A 66 -9.17 13.42 -5.52
CA THR A 66 -10.06 14.60 -5.46
C THR A 66 -10.21 15.36 -6.78
N LYS A 67 -9.50 14.97 -7.86
CA LYS A 67 -9.55 15.66 -9.15
C LYS A 67 -10.44 15.00 -10.21
N ASP A 68 -10.97 13.81 -9.95
CA ASP A 68 -11.85 13.07 -10.88
C ASP A 68 -13.33 13.10 -10.44
N GLY A 69 -13.70 14.09 -9.63
CA GLY A 69 -15.10 14.46 -9.37
C GLY A 69 -15.48 15.73 -10.12
N ASN A 70 -15.64 15.64 -11.46
CA ASN A 70 -16.36 16.62 -12.27
C ASN A 70 -17.72 16.05 -12.66
#